data_AF-A0A926DGW6-F1
#
_entry.id   AF-A0A926DGW6-F1
#
_cell.length_a   1.000
_cell.length_b   1.000
_cell.length_c   1.000
_cell.angle_alpha   90.00
_cell.angle_beta   90.00
_cell.angle_gamma   90.00
#
_symmetry.space_group_name_H-M   'P 1'
#
loop_
_entity.id
_entity.type
_entity.pdbx_description
1 polymer ?
#
loop_
_entity_poly.entity_id
_entity_poly.type
_entity_poly.pdbx_seq_one_letter_code
_entity_poly.pdbx_strand_id
1 'polypeptide(L)'
;MKLRERRAAQTAVPAEWVREVELTKARLQSVCSLLQYAEDGELIESLLFERLALNRRLNYYFARAKQLESQSVPAPEAEAEPLDAASVT
;
A
#
# COMPACT_ATOMS: atom_id res chain seq x y z
N MET A 1 -2.75 -7.26 -27.48
CA MET A 1 -2.71 -6.72 -26.10
C MET A 1 -1.81 -7.63 -25.26
N LYS A 2 -0.58 -7.20 -24.97
CA LYS A 2 0.51 -8.07 -24.53
C LYS A 2 0.37 -8.37 -23.02
N LEU A 3 0.67 -9.61 -22.62
CA LEU A 3 0.64 -10.11 -21.22
C LEU A 3 1.31 -9.15 -20.20
N ARG A 4 2.25 -8.33 -20.67
CA ARG A 4 2.97 -7.28 -19.91
C ARG A 4 2.07 -6.15 -19.41
N GLU A 5 1.09 -5.69 -20.20
CA GLU A 5 0.16 -4.62 -19.78
C GLU A 5 -0.79 -5.12 -18.68
N ARG A 6 -1.20 -6.40 -18.75
CA ARG A 6 -2.00 -7.05 -17.70
C ARG A 6 -1.22 -7.24 -16.39
N ARG A 7 0.09 -7.49 -16.46
CA ARG A 7 0.96 -7.59 -15.26
C ARG A 7 1.23 -6.24 -14.62
N ALA A 8 1.53 -5.21 -15.42
CA ALA A 8 1.73 -3.84 -14.91
C ALA A 8 0.48 -3.30 -14.21
N ALA A 9 -0.72 -3.65 -14.71
CA ALA A 9 -1.99 -3.33 -14.06
C ALA A 9 -2.27 -4.15 -12.77
N GLN A 10 -1.60 -5.29 -12.56
CA GLN A 10 -1.78 -6.14 -11.38
C GLN A 10 -0.83 -5.80 -10.23
N THR A 11 0.32 -5.18 -10.50
CA THR A 11 1.36 -4.92 -9.50
C THR A 11 1.33 -3.50 -8.92
N ALA A 12 0.62 -2.56 -9.53
CA ALA A 12 0.51 -1.20 -9.02
C ALA A 12 -0.58 -1.11 -7.94
N VAL A 13 -0.21 -0.66 -6.74
CA VAL A 13 -1.19 -0.24 -5.72
C VAL A 13 -2.08 0.85 -6.34
N PRO A 14 -3.41 0.71 -6.37
CA PRO A 14 -4.30 1.70 -6.95
C PRO A 14 -4.11 3.08 -6.30
N ALA A 15 -4.08 4.15 -7.10
CA ALA A 15 -3.94 5.52 -6.58
C ALA A 15 -5.04 5.89 -5.57
N GLU A 16 -6.23 5.32 -5.76
CA GLU A 16 -7.35 5.45 -4.80
C GLU A 16 -7.01 4.88 -3.42
N TRP A 17 -6.22 3.79 -3.33
CA TRP A 17 -5.82 3.22 -2.04
C TRP A 17 -4.84 4.12 -1.30
N VAL A 18 -3.93 4.79 -2.03
CA VAL A 18 -3.00 5.74 -1.42
C VAL A 18 -3.79 6.88 -0.77
N ARG A 19 -4.75 7.46 -1.50
CA ARG A 19 -5.65 8.50 -1.00
C ARG A 19 -6.45 8.01 0.22
N GLU A 20 -7.01 6.81 0.18
CA GLU A 20 -7.76 6.23 1.29
C GLU A 20 -6.90 6.01 2.54
N VAL A 21 -5.64 5.59 2.37
CA VAL A 21 -4.68 5.44 3.46
C VAL A 21 -4.33 6.80 4.07
N GLU A 22 -4.09 7.83 3.27
CA GLU A 22 -3.81 9.19 3.74
C GLU A 22 -4.98 9.77 4.52
N LEU A 23 -6.20 9.66 4.00
CA LEU A 23 -7.42 10.09 4.70
C LEU A 23 -7.62 9.34 6.01
N THR A 24 -7.40 8.02 6.01
CA THR A 24 -7.52 7.20 7.22
C THR A 24 -6.47 7.60 8.27
N LYS A 25 -5.23 7.89 7.85
CA LYS A 25 -4.17 8.39 8.74
C LYS A 25 -4.52 9.76 9.33
N ALA A 26 -4.98 10.70 8.50
CA ALA A 26 -5.38 12.03 8.96
C ALA A 26 -6.51 11.94 10.00
N ARG A 27 -7.53 11.13 9.73
CA ARG A 27 -8.62 10.89 10.67
C ARG A 27 -8.16 10.23 11.96
N LEU A 28 -7.24 9.27 11.87
CA LEU A 28 -6.65 8.63 13.05
C LEU A 28 -5.87 9.63 13.90
N GLN A 29 -5.12 10.55 13.28
CA GLN A 29 -4.44 11.63 13.99
C GLN A 29 -5.45 12.53 14.72
N SER A 30 -6.54 12.95 14.05
CA SER A 30 -7.59 13.75 14.68
C SER A 30 -8.23 13.04 15.88
N VAL A 31 -8.56 11.74 15.75
CA VAL A 31 -9.13 10.95 16.85
C VAL A 31 -8.16 10.84 18.02
N CYS A 32 -6.87 10.60 17.77
CA CYS A 32 -5.85 10.58 18.81
C CYS A 32 -5.71 11.93 19.51
N SER A 33 -5.78 13.04 18.77
CA SER A 33 -5.76 14.38 19.36
C SER A 33 -7.00 14.64 20.22
N LEU A 34 -8.19 14.23 19.78
CA LEU A 34 -9.41 14.38 20.58
C LEU A 34 -9.35 13.54 21.87
N LEU A 35 -8.86 12.31 21.79
CA LEU A 35 -8.68 11.43 22.96
C LEU A 35 -7.75 12.04 24.02
N GLN A 36 -6.74 12.83 23.62
CA GLN A 36 -5.80 13.44 24.54
C GLN A 36 -6.45 14.45 25.50
N TYR A 37 -7.56 15.07 25.08
CA TYR A 37 -8.24 16.14 25.82
C TYR A 37 -9.68 15.77 26.21
N ALA A 38 -10.12 14.55 25.91
CA ALA A 38 -11.45 14.10 26.27
C ALA A 38 -11.54 13.80 27.76
N GLU A 39 -12.52 14.38 28.44
CA GLU A 39 -12.83 14.12 29.85
C GLU A 39 -14.15 13.33 30.01
N ASP A 40 -14.97 13.31 28.96
CA ASP A 40 -16.24 12.63 28.91
C ASP A 40 -16.06 11.13 28.58
N GLY A 41 -16.56 10.26 29.46
CA GLY A 41 -16.41 8.81 29.33
C GLY A 41 -17.07 8.21 28.10
N GLU A 42 -18.26 8.68 27.71
CA GLU A 42 -19.00 8.19 26.53
C GLU A 42 -18.31 8.61 25.23
N LEU A 43 -17.78 9.85 25.21
CA LEU A 43 -16.96 10.35 24.11
C LEU A 43 -15.66 9.55 23.98
N ILE A 44 -14.97 9.28 25.10
CA ILE A 44 -13.74 8.47 25.11
C ILE A 44 -14.02 7.09 24.53
N GLU A 45 -15.07 6.41 24.97
CA GLU A 45 -15.43 5.07 24.47
C GLU A 45 -15.68 5.10 22.95
N SER A 46 -16.46 6.08 22.48
CA SER A 46 -16.75 6.26 21.06
C SER A 46 -15.48 6.49 20.23
N LEU A 47 -14.58 7.36 20.70
CA LEU A 47 -13.31 7.65 20.03
C LEU A 47 -12.35 6.45 20.05
N LEU A 48 -12.36 5.62 21.10
CA LEU A 48 -11.57 4.39 21.15
C LEU A 48 -12.07 3.34 20.13
N PHE A 49 -13.38 3.19 19.98
CA PHE A 49 -13.95 2.34 18.93
C PHE A 49 -13.59 2.83 17.54
N GLU A 50 -13.70 4.14 17.30
CA GLU A 50 -13.32 4.74 16.03
C GLU A 50 -11.83 4.55 15.74
N ARG A 51 -10.95 4.79 16.73
CA ARG A 51 -9.52 4.52 16.65
C ARG A 51 -9.23 3.07 16.26
N LEU A 52 -9.93 2.11 16.88
CA LEU A 52 -9.78 0.69 16.56
C LEU A 52 -10.19 0.39 15.11
N ALA A 53 -11.31 0.94 14.65
CA ALA A 53 -11.80 0.76 13.28
C ALA A 53 -10.82 1.32 12.23
N LEU A 54 -10.28 2.52 12.47
CA LEU A 54 -9.28 3.15 11.59
C LEU A 54 -7.98 2.33 11.53
N ASN A 55 -7.51 1.81 12.66
CA ASN A 55 -6.33 0.92 12.68
C ASN A 55 -6.57 -0.37 11.90
N ARG A 56 -7.74 -1.00 12.03
CA ARG A 56 -8.09 -2.19 11.23
C ARG A 56 -8.10 -1.89 9.74
N ARG A 57 -8.62 -0.73 9.34
CA ARG A 57 -8.63 -0.28 7.93
C ARG A 57 -7.21 -0.08 7.40
N LEU A 58 -6.30 0.55 8.16
CA LEU A 58 -4.89 0.67 7.77
C LEU A 58 -4.22 -0.70 7.63
N ASN A 59 -4.44 -1.60 8.59
CA ASN A 59 -3.88 -2.95 8.54
C ASN A 59 -4.35 -3.73 7.32
N TYR A 60 -5.60 -3.55 6.88
CA TYR A 60 -6.11 -4.14 5.64
C TYR A 60 -5.29 -3.68 4.43
N TYR A 61 -5.07 -2.38 4.26
CA TYR A 61 -4.27 -1.86 3.14
C TYR A 61 -2.82 -2.32 3.21
N PHE A 62 -2.20 -2.34 4.39
CA PHE A 62 -0.84 -2.85 4.56
C PHE A 62 -0.72 -4.33 4.21
N ALA A 63 -1.64 -5.17 4.71
CA ALA A 63 -1.66 -6.60 4.38
C ALA A 63 -1.84 -6.83 2.87
N ARG A 64 -2.70 -6.03 2.24
CA ARG A 64 -2.96 -6.12 0.81
C ARG A 64 -1.77 -5.66 -0.04
N ALA A 65 -1.08 -4.59 0.34
CA ALA A 65 0.14 -4.14 -0.31
C ALA A 65 1.23 -5.23 -0.26
N LYS A 66 1.46 -5.82 0.93
CA LYS A 66 2.41 -6.92 1.12
C LYS A 66 2.05 -8.15 0.28
N GLN A 67 0.76 -8.46 0.14
CA GLN A 67 0.30 -9.54 -0.73
C GLN A 67 0.64 -9.26 -2.20
N LEU A 68 0.41 -8.04 -2.69
CA LEU A 68 0.73 -7.64 -4.07
C LEU A 68 2.24 -7.69 -4.34
N GLU A 69 3.07 -7.24 -3.38
CA GLU A 69 4.53 -7.36 -3.46
C GLU A 69 4.98 -8.82 -3.60
N SER A 70 4.43 -9.71 -2.76
CA SER A 70 4.75 -11.15 -2.81
C SER A 70 4.32 -11.85 -4.10
N GLN A 71 3.38 -11.25 -4.85
CA GLN A 71 2.87 -11.77 -6.12
C GLN A 71 3.57 -11.15 -7.33
N SER A 72 4.41 -10.12 -7.12
CA SER A 72 5.17 -9.51 -8.21
C SER A 72 6.32 -10.45 -8.61
N VAL A 73 6.30 -10.91 -9.87
CA VAL A 73 7.39 -11.72 -10.43
C VAL A 73 8.60 -10.80 -10.62
N PRO A 74 9.79 -11.15 -10.11
CA PRO A 74 10.99 -10.35 -10.37
C PRO A 74 11.19 -10.25 -11.89
N ALA A 75 11.53 -9.05 -12.37
CA ALA A 75 11.84 -8.86 -13.77
C ALA A 75 12.94 -9.85 -14.17
N PRO A 76 12.83 -10.58 -15.29
CA PRO A 76 13.94 -11.41 -15.75
C PRO A 76 15.15 -10.50 -15.90
N GLU A 77 16.19 -10.79 -15.13
CA GLU A 77 17.50 -10.17 -15.31
C GLU A 77 17.84 -10.34 -16.79
N ALA A 78 18.02 -9.22 -17.48
CA ALA A 78 18.40 -9.26 -18.88
C ALA A 78 19.74 -9.98 -18.94
N GLU A 79 19.74 -11.23 -19.39
CA GLU A 79 20.94 -11.93 -19.79
C GLU A 79 21.63 -10.99 -20.78
N ALA A 80 22.75 -10.42 -20.34
CA ALA A 80 23.62 -9.66 -21.21
C ALA A 80 24.14 -10.66 -22.24
N GLU A 81 23.52 -10.70 -23.41
CA GLU A 81 24.09 -11.38 -24.56
C GLU A 81 25.51 -10.82 -24.74
N PRO A 82 26.57 -11.64 -24.62
CA PRO A 82 27.88 -11.19 -25.05
C PRO A 82 27.76 -11.00 -26.55
N LEU A 83 27.87 -9.74 -26.99
CA LEU A 83 28.02 -9.40 -28.41
C LEU A 83 29.23 -10.19 -28.91
N ASP A 84 28.94 -11.24 -29.67
CA ASP A 84 29.89 -12.12 -30.30
C ASP A 84 30.80 -11.23 -31.16
N ALA A 85 32.07 -11.12 -30.77
CA ALA A 85 33.08 -10.38 -31.49
C ALA A 85 33.48 -11.20 -32.72
N ALA A 86 32.60 -11.25 -33.71
CA ALA A 86 32.82 -11.94 -34.96
C ALA A 86 32.83 -10.93 -36.14
N SER A 87 34.01 -10.82 -36.76
CA SER A 87 34.32 -10.15 -38.03
C SER A 87 34.32 -8.62 -37.98
N VAL A 88 35.35 -7.93 -38.50
CA VAL A 88 35.84 -8.04 -39.88
C VAL A 88 37.37 -7.85 -39.93
N THR A 89 37.99 -8.66 -40.78
CA THR A 89 39.35 -8.61 -41.32
C THR A 89 39.80 -7.23 -41.80
#